data_AF-A0A4Q2YPE8-F1
#
_entry.id   AF-A0A4Q2YPE8-F1
#
_cell.length_a   1.000
_cell.length_b   1.000
_cell.length_c   1.000
_cell.angle_alpha   90.00
_cell.angle_beta   90.00
_cell.angle_gamma   90.00
#
_symmetry.space_group_name_H-M   'P 1'
#
loop_
_entity.id
_entity.type
_entity.pdbx_description
1 polymer ?
#
loop_
_entity_poly.entity_id
_entity_poly.type
_entity_poly.pdbx_seq_one_letter_code
_entity_poly.pdbx_strand_id
1 'polypeptide(L)'
;MSKLSWLIYASDALSGLKEAFIAGFIIAIIIVALQCFVGLATEGTYKPKWIKTVIALGLLSGLLSAFMPQRSTVLMIAAAEAGTAVVQTEAAKGIFEDTVTLLRKKLKDAVAADEAK
;
A
#
# COMPACT_ATOMS: atom_id res chain seq x y z
N MET A 1 1.64 -19.01 14.83
CA MET A 1 1.69 -18.28 13.54
C MET A 1 2.54 -17.05 13.72
N SER A 2 3.58 -16.85 12.91
CA SER A 2 4.48 -15.69 13.06
C SER A 2 3.75 -14.41 12.61
N LYS A 3 4.09 -13.26 13.21
CA LYS A 3 3.52 -11.94 12.87
C LYS A 3 3.61 -11.63 11.36
N LEU A 4 4.67 -12.13 10.73
CA LEU A 4 4.94 -12.06 9.29
C LEU A 4 3.87 -12.76 8.43
N SER A 5 3.43 -13.97 8.82
CA SER A 5 2.40 -14.70 8.07
C SER A 5 1.06 -13.96 8.05
N TRP A 6 0.71 -13.33 9.18
CA TRP A 6 -0.50 -12.52 9.29
C TRP A 6 -0.41 -11.24 8.46
N LEU A 7 0.74 -10.53 8.48
CA LEU A 7 0.94 -9.31 7.67
C LEU A 7 0.84 -9.58 6.17
N ILE A 8 1.36 -10.71 5.69
CA ILE A 8 1.24 -11.11 4.29
C ILE A 8 -0.22 -11.39 3.94
N TYR A 9 -0.94 -12.15 4.77
CA TYR A 9 -2.36 -12.43 4.56
C TYR A 9 -3.23 -11.16 4.61
N ALA A 10 -2.95 -10.26 5.56
CA ALA A 10 -3.62 -8.97 5.67
C ALA A 10 -3.35 -8.10 4.44
N SER A 11 -2.14 -8.15 3.86
CA SER A 11 -1.81 -7.40 2.65
C SER A 11 -2.65 -7.82 1.44
N ASP A 12 -2.90 -9.13 1.28
CA ASP A 12 -3.72 -9.68 0.20
C ASP A 12 -5.20 -9.37 0.41
N ALA A 13 -5.70 -9.56 1.64
CA ALA A 13 -7.06 -9.23 2.00
C ALA A 13 -7.36 -7.74 1.83
N LEU A 14 -6.43 -6.85 2.22
CA LEU A 14 -6.56 -5.41 2.07
C LEU A 14 -6.56 -4.97 0.60
N SER A 15 -5.76 -5.60 -0.27
CA SER A 15 -5.82 -5.31 -1.71
C SER A 15 -7.18 -5.64 -2.30
N GLY A 16 -7.71 -6.84 -2.04
CA GLY A 16 -9.03 -7.24 -2.55
C GLY A 16 -10.15 -6.37 -2.01
N LEU A 17 -10.08 -5.99 -0.73
CA LEU A 17 -11.07 -5.11 -0.10
C LEU A 17 -11.04 -3.70 -0.70
N LYS A 18 -9.84 -3.14 -0.92
CA LYS A 18 -9.66 -1.82 -1.54
C LYS A 18 -10.18 -1.81 -2.98
N GLU A 19 -9.86 -2.83 -3.76
CA GLU A 19 -10.38 -2.99 -5.12
C GLU A 19 -11.91 -3.07 -5.13
N ALA A 20 -12.52 -3.81 -4.19
CA ALA A 20 -13.97 -3.88 -4.05
C ALA A 20 -14.60 -2.53 -3.70
N PHE A 21 -13.99 -1.73 -2.81
CA PHE A 21 -14.47 -0.38 -2.49
C PHE A 21 -14.37 0.59 -3.67
N ILE A 22 -13.28 0.51 -4.46
CA ILE A 22 -13.11 1.30 -5.68
C ILE A 22 -14.14 0.89 -6.73
N ALA A 23 -14.34 -0.41 -6.95
CA ALA A 23 -15.35 -0.92 -7.87
C ALA A 23 -16.76 -0.47 -7.47
N GLY A 24 -17.10 -0.56 -6.18
CA GLY A 24 -18.37 -0.08 -5.64
C GLY A 24 -18.57 1.43 -5.87
N PHE A 25 -17.51 2.24 -5.70
CA PHE A 25 -17.55 3.67 -5.98
C PHE A 25 -17.82 3.98 -7.46
N ILE A 26 -17.13 3.28 -8.37
CA ILE A 26 -17.32 3.43 -9.82
C ILE A 26 -18.74 3.07 -10.22
N ILE A 27 -19.27 1.95 -9.72
CA ILE A 27 -20.64 1.51 -9.98
C ILE A 27 -21.65 2.56 -9.49
N ALA A 28 -21.43 3.14 -8.30
CA ALA A 28 -22.29 4.20 -7.77
C ALA A 28 -22.31 5.44 -8.69
N ILE A 29 -21.15 5.86 -9.22
CA ILE A 29 -21.06 6.97 -10.19
C ILE A 29 -21.85 6.64 -11.46
N ILE A 30 -21.70 5.43 -12.00
CA ILE A 30 -22.40 5.00 -13.22
C ILE A 30 -23.92 5.03 -13.01
N ILE A 31 -24.40 4.52 -11.88
CA ILE A 31 -25.84 4.53 -11.53
C ILE A 31 -26.36 5.97 -11.46
N VAL A 32 -25.63 6.87 -10.81
CA VAL A 32 -26.01 8.29 -10.71
C VAL A 32 -26.06 8.94 -12.10
N ALA A 33 -25.06 8.69 -12.96
CA ALA A 33 -25.01 9.21 -14.32
C ALA A 33 -26.20 8.71 -15.17
N LEU A 34 -26.53 7.42 -15.10
CA LEU A 34 -27.69 6.83 -15.77
C LEU A 34 -29.00 7.46 -15.30
N GLN A 35 -29.16 7.69 -13.99
CA GLN A 35 -30.36 8.33 -13.44
C GLN A 35 -30.49 9.79 -13.89
N CYS A 36 -29.39 10.54 -13.96
CA CYS A 36 -29.39 11.89 -14.53
C CYS A 36 -29.82 11.88 -16.00
N PHE A 37 -29.35 10.91 -16.78
CA PHE A 37 -29.73 10.76 -18.19
C PHE A 37 -31.23 10.43 -18.35
N VAL A 38 -31.77 9.51 -17.55
CA VAL A 38 -33.20 9.18 -17.53
C VAL A 38 -34.04 10.39 -17.10
N GLY A 39 -33.58 11.16 -16.11
CA GLY A 39 -34.24 12.40 -15.68
C GLY A 39 -34.29 13.47 -16.77
N LEU A 40 -33.23 13.59 -17.57
CA LEU A 40 -33.18 14.46 -18.75
C LEU A 40 -34.14 13.99 -19.85
N ALA A 41 -34.21 12.68 -20.10
CA ALA A 41 -35.08 12.08 -21.12
C ALA A 41 -36.58 12.11 -20.74
N THR A 42 -36.91 12.28 -19.45
CA THR A 42 -38.29 12.26 -18.92
C THR A 42 -38.79 13.63 -18.46
N GLU A 43 -38.14 14.71 -18.91
CA GLU A 43 -38.48 16.10 -18.55
C GLU A 43 -38.60 16.34 -17.02
N GLY A 44 -37.79 15.63 -16.22
CA GLY A 44 -37.73 15.83 -14.77
C GLY A 44 -38.89 15.25 -13.95
N THR A 45 -39.78 14.46 -14.55
CA THR A 45 -40.87 13.79 -13.81
C THR A 45 -40.38 12.69 -12.86
N TYR A 46 -39.20 12.12 -13.10
CA TYR A 46 -38.63 11.06 -12.27
C TYR A 46 -37.63 11.62 -11.24
N LYS A 47 -38.01 11.62 -9.95
CA LYS A 47 -37.13 11.95 -8.81
C LYS A 47 -36.83 10.70 -7.97
N PRO A 48 -35.71 10.00 -8.21
CA PRO A 48 -35.34 8.83 -7.41
C PRO A 48 -34.96 9.26 -5.98
N LYS A 49 -35.77 8.86 -4.98
CA LYS A 49 -35.52 9.16 -3.55
C LYS A 49 -34.21 8.54 -3.02
N TRP A 50 -33.75 7.45 -3.63
CA TRP A 50 -32.59 6.67 -3.21
C TRP A 50 -31.25 7.21 -3.75
N ILE A 51 -31.26 8.20 -4.65
CA ILE A 51 -30.02 8.72 -5.26
C ILE A 51 -29.09 9.39 -4.25
N LYS A 52 -29.66 10.06 -3.24
CA LYS A 52 -28.89 10.65 -2.13
C LYS A 52 -28.16 9.57 -1.33
N THR A 53 -28.83 8.44 -1.11
CA THR A 53 -28.25 7.30 -0.41
C THR A 53 -27.13 6.66 -1.23
N VAL A 54 -27.29 6.50 -2.54
CA VAL A 54 -26.24 5.96 -3.43
C VAL A 54 -25.02 6.89 -3.49
N ILE A 55 -25.24 8.20 -3.58
CA ILE A 55 -24.16 9.19 -3.56
C ILE A 55 -23.42 9.15 -2.22
N ALA A 56 -24.15 9.11 -1.10
CA ALA A 56 -23.56 9.01 0.23
C ALA A 56 -22.76 7.70 0.40
N LEU A 57 -23.31 6.57 -0.05
CA LEU A 57 -22.65 5.27 0.03
C LEU A 57 -21.38 5.22 -0.84
N GLY A 58 -21.45 5.77 -2.05
CA GLY A 58 -20.31 5.87 -2.97
C GLY A 58 -19.21 6.78 -2.41
N LEU A 59 -19.56 7.97 -1.92
CA LEU A 59 -18.59 8.85 -1.26
C LEU A 59 -17.93 8.17 -0.07
N LEU A 60 -18.71 7.44 0.75
CA LEU A 60 -18.19 6.71 1.90
C LEU A 60 -17.23 5.59 1.47
N SER A 61 -17.56 4.81 0.43
CA SER A 61 -16.69 3.75 -0.08
C SER A 61 -15.41 4.31 -0.70
N GLY A 62 -15.50 5.43 -1.42
CA GLY A 62 -14.34 6.15 -1.95
C GLY A 62 -13.43 6.68 -0.82
N LEU A 63 -14.01 7.24 0.23
CA LEU A 63 -13.26 7.75 1.38
C LEU A 63 -12.53 6.60 2.12
N LEU A 64 -13.23 5.49 2.36
CA LEU A 64 -12.65 4.31 3.01
C LEU A 64 -11.50 3.70 2.19
N SER A 65 -11.60 3.70 0.86
CA SER A 65 -10.51 3.28 -0.04
C SER A 65 -9.26 4.17 0.09
N ALA A 66 -9.45 5.49 0.28
CA ALA A 66 -8.34 6.43 0.42
C ALA A 66 -7.53 6.22 1.72
N PHE A 67 -8.19 5.78 2.79
CA PHE A 67 -7.54 5.48 4.07
C PHE A 67 -6.90 4.09 4.13
N MET A 68 -7.12 3.22 3.14
CA MET A 68 -6.53 1.89 3.13
C MET A 68 -5.09 1.89 2.59
N PRO A 69 -4.11 1.37 3.37
CA PRO A 69 -2.73 1.26 2.92
C PRO A 69 -2.63 0.33 1.72
N GLN A 70 -1.73 0.64 0.79
CA GLN A 70 -1.47 -0.22 -0.36
C GLN A 70 -0.72 -1.48 0.05
N ARG A 71 -0.93 -2.57 -0.70
CA ARG A 71 -0.24 -3.86 -0.50
C ARG A 71 1.29 -3.69 -0.45
N SER A 72 1.84 -2.82 -1.29
CA SER A 72 3.27 -2.47 -1.29
C SER A 72 3.74 -1.93 0.06
N THR A 73 2.96 -1.08 0.72
CA THR A 73 3.27 -0.53 2.04
C THR A 73 3.29 -1.61 3.11
N VAL A 74 2.30 -2.50 3.11
CA VAL A 74 2.22 -3.60 4.09
C VAL A 74 3.36 -4.60 3.88
N LEU A 75 3.68 -4.94 2.63
CA LEU A 75 4.81 -5.80 2.30
C LEU A 75 6.15 -5.16 2.65
N MET A 76 6.30 -3.84 2.50
CA MET A 76 7.50 -3.12 2.91
C MET A 76 7.72 -3.21 4.43
N ILE A 77 6.66 -3.10 5.23
CA ILE A 77 6.73 -3.28 6.68
C ILE A 77 7.12 -4.73 7.02
N ALA A 78 6.50 -5.71 6.36
CA ALA A 78 6.84 -7.12 6.56
C ALA A 78 8.29 -7.44 6.18
N ALA A 79 8.78 -6.86 5.08
CA ALA A 79 10.17 -7.00 4.64
C ALA A 79 11.15 -6.31 5.59
N ALA A 80 10.81 -5.16 6.16
CA ALA A 80 11.61 -4.49 7.17
C ALA A 80 11.69 -5.30 8.48
N GLU A 81 10.59 -5.90 8.92
CA GLU A 81 10.57 -6.82 10.07
C GLU A 81 11.39 -8.09 9.78
N ALA A 82 11.27 -8.68 8.60
CA ALA A 82 12.08 -9.83 8.21
C ALA A 82 13.58 -9.49 8.13
N GLY A 83 13.91 -8.34 7.53
CA GLY A 83 15.29 -7.87 7.39
C GLY A 83 15.96 -7.59 8.73
N THR A 84 15.25 -6.93 9.65
CA THR A 84 15.75 -6.72 11.02
C THR A 84 15.95 -8.03 11.77
N ALA A 85 15.04 -9.00 11.63
CA ALA A 85 15.21 -10.32 12.22
C ALA A 85 16.44 -11.07 11.66
N VAL A 86 16.69 -11.00 10.36
CA VAL A 86 17.84 -11.66 9.71
C VAL A 86 19.16 -11.01 10.13
N VAL A 87 19.25 -9.68 10.13
CA VAL A 87 20.47 -8.95 10.52
C VAL A 87 20.81 -9.15 12.00
N GLN A 88 19.81 -9.43 12.85
CA GLN A 88 20.03 -9.72 14.26
C GLN A 88 20.55 -11.14 14.56
N THR A 89 20.58 -12.04 13.57
CA THR A 89 21.15 -13.38 13.76
C THR A 89 22.67 -13.33 13.98
N GLU A 90 23.20 -14.25 14.80
CA GLU A 90 24.64 -14.30 15.12
C GLU A 90 25.51 -14.47 13.88
N ALA A 91 25.07 -15.29 12.92
CA ALA A 91 25.77 -15.47 11.65
C ALA A 91 25.80 -14.19 10.81
N ALA A 92 24.71 -13.41 10.78
CA ALA A 92 24.66 -12.16 10.05
C ALA A 92 25.51 -11.07 10.70
N LYS A 93 25.58 -11.02 12.04
CA LYS A 93 26.46 -10.11 12.78
C LYS A 93 27.94 -10.35 12.47
N GLY A 94 28.37 -11.61 12.43
CA GLY A 94 29.76 -11.96 12.08
C GLY A 94 30.14 -11.53 10.66
N ILE A 95 29.26 -11.77 9.68
CA ILE A 95 29.49 -11.33 8.29
C ILE A 95 29.48 -9.79 8.19
N PHE A 96 28.62 -9.11 8.96
CA PHE A 96 28.58 -7.65 8.99
C PHE A 96 29.87 -7.05 9.55
N GLU A 97 30.39 -7.61 10.64
CA GLU A 97 31.68 -7.19 11.21
C GLU A 97 32.82 -7.38 10.21
N ASP A 98 32.92 -8.55 9.58
CA ASP A 98 33.94 -8.85 8.56
C ASP A 98 33.86 -7.89 7.34
N THR A 99 32.65 -7.54 6.94
CA THR A 99 32.42 -6.61 5.83
C THR A 99 32.83 -5.19 6.22
N VAL A 100 32.58 -4.77 7.46
CA VAL A 100 33.01 -3.47 7.99
C VAL A 100 34.53 -3.38 8.11
N THR A 101 35.21 -4.45 8.52
CA THR A 101 36.69 -4.49 8.55
C THR A 101 37.29 -4.42 7.15
N LEU A 102 36.73 -5.13 6.18
CA LEU A 102 37.14 -5.05 4.77
C LEU A 102 36.92 -3.65 4.19
N LEU A 103 35.78 -3.03 4.47
CA LEU A 103 35.48 -1.65 4.06
C LEU A 103 36.44 -0.66 4.69
N ARG A 104 36.71 -0.75 6.00
CA ARG A 104 37.71 0.11 6.66
C ARG A 104 39.10 -0.05 6.06
N LYS A 105 39.49 -1.27 5.70
CA LYS A 105 40.78 -1.54 5.06
C LYS A 105 40.84 -0.86 3.69
N LYS A 106 39.83 -1.06 2.83
CA LYS A 106 39.76 -0.40 1.52
C LYS A 106 39.66 1.12 1.60
N LEU A 107 38.96 1.66 2.61
CA LEU A 107 38.86 3.10 2.81
C LEU A 107 40.20 3.69 3.25
N LYS A 108 40.93 3.02 4.16
CA LYS A 108 42.29 3.41 4.52
C LYS A 108 43.24 3.35 3.34
N ASP A 109 43.16 2.29 2.53
CA ASP A 109 43.99 2.15 1.33
C ASP A 109 43.69 3.25 0.31
N ALA A 110 42.41 3.63 0.15
CA ALA A 110 42.00 4.73 -0.73
C ALA A 110 42.46 6.10 -0.22
N VAL A 111 42.35 6.36 1.09
CA VAL A 111 42.83 7.62 1.70
C VAL A 111 44.36 7.72 1.63
N ALA A 112 45.08 6.63 1.90
CA ALA A 112 46.54 6.58 1.77
C ALA A 112 47.00 6.76 0.31
N ALA A 113 46.23 6.27 -0.66
CA ALA A 113 46.52 6.48 -2.08
C ALA A 113 46.24 7.92 -2.55
N ASP A 114 45.34 8.65 -1.88
CA ASP A 114 45.02 10.05 -2.16
C ASP A 114 46.03 11.02 -1.52
N GLU A 115 46.56 10.69 -0.34
CA GLU A 115 47.63 11.45 0.33
C GLU A 115 49.02 11.27 -0.32
N ALA A 116 49.20 10.23 -1.14
CA ALA A 116 50.45 9.96 -1.87
C ALA A 116 50.54 10.67 -3.24
N LYS A 117 49.53 11.47 -3.59
CA LYS A 117 49.43 12.26 -4.83
C LYS A 117 49.70 13.74 -4.56
#